data_AF-A0A819GP72-F1
#
_entry.id   AF-A0A819GP72-F1
#
_cell.length_a   1.000
_cell.length_b   1.000
_cell.length_c   1.000
_cell.angle_alpha   90.00
_cell.angle_beta   90.00
_cell.angle_gamma   90.00
#
_symmetry.space_group_name_H-M   'P 1'
#
loop_
_entity.id
_entity.type
_entity.pdbx_description
1 polymer ?
#
loop_
_entity_poly.entity_id
_entity_poly.type
_entity_poly.pdbx_seq_one_letter_code
_entity_poly.pdbx_strand_id
1 'polypeptide(L)'
;MESSKLAKIEQKPIIKVFKRKPCDSVPEITLPPVSVSNKTKTNVFLTCEVAGVPLPVVEWVYRSSAGKQIVYPTDDDRVSTLVRGGPNAHVVTSWLQIQSLQRSDEGTYTCVASNTLGKVEKSCTVTVENGREF
;
A
#
# COMPACT_ATOMS: atom_id res chain seq x y z
N MET A 1 -52.41 31.23 42.94
CA MET A 1 -51.11 30.85 43.53
C MET A 1 -50.80 29.46 43.00
N GLU A 2 -50.31 29.44 41.77
CA GLU A 2 -48.92 29.12 41.38
C GLU A 2 -48.80 27.67 40.95
N SER A 3 -48.89 27.47 39.62
CA SER A 3 -48.57 26.22 38.96
C SER A 3 -47.05 26.11 38.88
N SER A 4 -46.45 25.27 39.74
CA SER A 4 -45.02 24.97 39.70
C SER A 4 -44.73 24.04 38.51
N LYS A 5 -44.19 24.59 37.43
CA LYS A 5 -43.62 23.80 36.34
C LYS A 5 -42.29 23.20 36.81
N LEU A 6 -42.28 21.89 37.07
CA LEU A 6 -41.04 21.15 37.28
C LEU A 6 -40.27 21.07 35.96
N ALA A 7 -39.11 21.72 35.89
CA ALA A 7 -38.19 21.60 34.77
C ALA A 7 -37.64 20.17 34.70
N LYS A 8 -37.87 19.46 33.59
CA LYS A 8 -37.21 18.18 33.30
C LYS A 8 -35.72 18.45 33.08
N ILE A 9 -34.88 18.00 34.00
CA ILE A 9 -33.43 17.94 33.81
C ILE A 9 -33.18 16.83 32.79
N GLU A 10 -32.96 17.21 31.54
CA GLU A 10 -32.53 16.29 30.49
C GLU A 10 -31.12 15.84 30.83
N GLN A 11 -31.00 14.65 31.44
CA GLN A 11 -29.71 14.06 31.76
C GLN A 11 -28.95 13.79 30.46
N LYS A 12 -28.04 14.70 30.12
CA LYS A 12 -27.12 14.50 29.00
C LYS A 12 -26.34 13.21 29.27
N PRO A 13 -26.37 12.21 28.38
CA PRO A 13 -25.72 10.94 28.65
C PRO A 13 -24.23 11.13 28.87
N ILE A 14 -23.72 10.56 29.96
CA ILE A 14 -22.28 10.56 30.27
C ILE A 14 -21.61 9.56 29.31
N ILE A 15 -21.01 10.07 28.23
CA ILE A 15 -20.23 9.24 27.31
C ILE A 15 -18.94 8.82 28.02
N LYS A 16 -18.84 7.54 28.39
CA LYS A 16 -17.60 6.94 28.90
C LYS A 16 -16.74 6.46 27.73
N VAL A 17 -15.56 7.02 27.58
CA VAL A 17 -14.59 6.57 26.56
C VAL A 17 -14.06 5.19 26.98
N PHE A 18 -14.45 4.13 26.26
CA PHE A 18 -14.05 2.76 26.57
C PHE A 18 -12.56 2.49 26.27
N LYS A 19 -12.03 3.11 25.19
CA LYS A 19 -10.61 2.98 24.82
C LYS A 19 -10.15 4.18 24.00
N ARG A 20 -8.95 4.68 24.29
CA ARG A 20 -8.26 5.68 23.46
C ARG A 20 -7.34 4.94 22.50
N LYS A 21 -7.90 4.40 21.43
CA LYS A 21 -7.12 3.83 20.31
C LYS A 21 -7.71 4.31 18.97
N PRO A 22 -6.91 4.31 17.89
CA PRO A 22 -7.43 4.53 16.55
C PRO A 22 -8.50 3.48 16.20
N CYS A 23 -9.46 3.86 15.36
CA CYS A 23 -10.45 2.94 14.84
C CYS A 23 -9.77 1.91 13.95
N ASP A 24 -10.15 0.63 14.10
CA ASP A 24 -9.65 -0.41 13.22
C ASP A 24 -10.24 -0.19 11.82
N SER A 25 -9.41 -0.34 10.79
CA SER A 25 -9.75 -0.08 9.39
C SER A 25 -9.11 -1.11 8.46
N VAL A 26 -9.79 -1.43 7.36
CA VAL A 26 -9.20 -2.22 6.27
C VAL A 26 -8.02 -1.46 5.64
N PRO A 27 -7.09 -2.14 4.97
CA PRO A 27 -5.99 -1.46 4.30
C PRO A 27 -6.52 -0.59 3.15
N GLU A 28 -5.96 0.60 3.02
CA GLU A 28 -6.26 1.55 1.95
C GLU A 28 -4.95 1.99 1.31
N ILE A 29 -4.82 1.77 0.00
CA ILE A 29 -3.66 2.24 -0.77
C ILE A 29 -3.84 3.73 -1.04
N THR A 30 -3.14 4.56 -0.28
CA THR A 30 -3.16 6.03 -0.37
C THR A 30 -2.30 6.53 -1.51
N LEU A 31 -1.20 5.83 -1.82
CA LEU A 31 -0.36 6.09 -2.98
C LEU A 31 -0.18 4.79 -3.79
N PRO A 32 -0.92 4.61 -4.90
CA PRO A 32 -0.76 3.44 -5.74
C PRO A 32 0.56 3.51 -6.55
N PRO A 33 1.09 2.35 -6.98
CA PRO A 33 2.21 2.33 -7.89
C PRO A 33 1.85 2.95 -9.23
N VAL A 34 2.82 3.62 -9.85
CA VAL A 34 2.67 4.31 -11.13
C VAL A 34 3.39 3.52 -12.23
N SER A 35 2.77 3.43 -13.40
CA SER A 35 3.38 2.75 -14.56
C SER A 35 4.58 3.53 -15.07
N VAL A 36 5.63 2.83 -15.49
CA VAL A 36 6.89 3.42 -15.94
C VAL A 36 7.30 2.81 -17.28
N SER A 37 7.91 3.63 -18.14
CA SER A 37 8.60 3.17 -19.35
C SER A 37 10.05 3.61 -19.27
N ASN A 38 10.97 2.65 -19.30
CA ASN A 38 12.40 2.92 -19.16
C ASN A 38 13.23 2.02 -20.06
N LYS A 39 14.47 2.43 -20.34
CA LYS A 39 15.38 1.66 -21.19
C LYS A 39 16.06 0.51 -20.44
N THR A 40 16.49 -0.50 -21.19
CA THR A 40 17.35 -1.56 -20.65
C THR A 40 18.58 -1.00 -19.92
N LYS A 41 19.08 -1.75 -18.92
CA LYS A 41 20.23 -1.37 -18.07
C LYS A 41 20.00 -0.16 -17.15
N THR A 42 18.80 0.43 -17.12
CA THR A 42 18.43 1.46 -16.14
C THR A 42 17.88 0.85 -14.86
N ASN A 43 17.75 1.66 -13.80
CA ASN A 43 17.12 1.23 -12.55
C ASN A 43 15.70 1.78 -12.47
N VAL A 44 14.78 0.97 -11.94
CA VAL A 44 13.37 1.33 -11.73
C VAL A 44 13.01 1.16 -10.27
N PHE A 45 12.18 2.06 -9.77
CA PHE A 45 11.60 2.01 -8.43
C PHE A 45 10.08 2.12 -8.52
N LEU A 46 9.39 1.16 -7.95
CA LEU A 46 7.94 1.21 -7.74
C LEU A 46 7.68 1.51 -6.28
N THR A 47 6.66 2.32 -6.01
CA THR A 47 6.30 2.74 -4.65
C THR A 47 4.84 2.43 -4.40
N CYS A 48 4.51 2.00 -3.18
CA CYS A 48 3.15 1.80 -2.72
C CYS A 48 3.03 2.27 -1.27
N GLU A 49 2.12 3.20 -1.00
CA GLU A 49 1.81 3.66 0.37
C GLU A 49 0.44 3.17 0.79
N VAL A 50 0.36 2.65 2.01
CA VAL A 50 -0.84 1.99 2.52
C VAL A 50 -1.11 2.43 3.95
N ALA A 51 -2.33 2.92 4.19
CA ALA A 51 -2.85 3.16 5.53
C ALA A 51 -3.67 1.97 6.02
N GLY A 52 -3.68 1.69 7.32
CA GLY A 52 -4.53 0.66 7.88
C GLY A 52 -4.31 0.44 9.37
N VAL A 53 -5.36 0.04 10.08
CA VAL A 53 -5.31 -0.29 11.51
C VAL A 53 -5.97 -1.66 11.73
N PRO A 54 -5.23 -2.73 12.06
CA PRO A 54 -3.79 -2.79 12.29
C PRO A 54 -2.93 -2.46 11.06
N LEU A 55 -1.67 -2.11 11.31
CA LEU A 55 -0.69 -1.75 10.27
C LEU A 55 -0.61 -2.86 9.22
N PRO A 56 -0.78 -2.56 7.92
CA PRO A 56 -0.88 -3.59 6.90
C PRO A 56 0.49 -4.16 6.53
N VAL A 57 0.50 -5.42 6.11
CA VAL A 57 1.64 -6.07 5.45
C VAL A 57 1.50 -5.86 3.94
N VAL A 58 2.61 -5.53 3.27
CA VAL A 58 2.65 -5.28 1.83
C VAL A 58 3.54 -6.29 1.13
N GLU A 59 3.02 -6.88 0.06
CA GLU A 59 3.70 -7.82 -0.83
C GLU A 59 3.62 -7.32 -2.27
N TRP A 60 4.62 -7.66 -3.08
CA TRP A 60 4.63 -7.36 -4.52
C TRP A 60 4.47 -8.63 -5.33
N VAL A 61 3.54 -8.58 -6.29
CA VAL A 61 3.28 -9.67 -7.22
C VAL A 61 3.58 -9.22 -8.64
N TYR A 62 4.52 -9.87 -9.31
CA TYR A 62 4.80 -9.67 -10.73
C TYR A 62 4.01 -10.65 -11.58
N ARG A 63 3.50 -10.17 -12.72
CA ARG A 63 2.89 -10.99 -13.78
C ARG A 63 3.46 -10.62 -15.14
N SER A 64 4.04 -11.60 -15.81
CA SER A 64 4.48 -11.46 -17.21
C SER A 64 3.30 -11.55 -18.18
N SER A 65 3.47 -11.06 -19.41
CA SER A 65 2.50 -11.26 -20.51
C SER A 65 2.23 -12.73 -20.83
N ALA A 66 3.20 -13.62 -20.57
CA ALA A 66 3.09 -15.06 -20.76
C ALA A 66 2.38 -15.80 -19.59
N GLY A 67 1.86 -15.06 -18.59
CA GLY A 67 1.13 -15.64 -17.45
C GLY A 67 2.00 -16.16 -16.30
N LYS A 68 3.34 -16.06 -16.37
CA LYS A 68 4.21 -16.32 -15.22
C LYS A 68 3.91 -15.33 -14.10
N GLN A 69 3.73 -15.85 -12.88
CA GLN A 69 3.54 -15.06 -11.66
C GLN A 69 4.69 -15.29 -10.68
N ILE A 70 5.18 -14.21 -10.06
CA ILE A 70 6.25 -14.22 -9.06
C ILE A 70 5.80 -13.36 -7.87
N VAL A 71 6.13 -13.78 -6.64
CA VAL A 71 5.95 -12.98 -5.42
C VAL A 71 7.34 -12.58 -4.93
N TYR A 72 7.53 -11.30 -4.60
CA TYR A 72 8.80 -10.77 -4.08
C TYR A 72 8.82 -10.69 -2.55
N PRO A 73 10.00 -10.79 -1.92
CA PRO A 73 11.33 -10.93 -2.53
C PRO A 73 11.61 -12.31 -3.13
N THR A 74 12.57 -12.37 -4.05
CA THR A 74 13.09 -13.60 -4.67
C THR A 74 14.60 -13.65 -4.56
N ASP A 75 15.22 -14.77 -4.95
CA ASP A 75 16.68 -14.92 -5.03
C ASP A 75 17.32 -14.19 -6.24
N ASP A 76 16.65 -13.15 -6.78
CA ASP A 76 17.22 -12.31 -7.85
C ASP A 76 17.90 -11.11 -7.20
N ASP A 77 19.23 -11.12 -7.18
CA ASP A 77 20.04 -10.06 -6.56
C ASP A 77 19.78 -8.65 -7.15
N ARG A 78 19.21 -8.56 -8.36
CA ARG A 78 18.85 -7.28 -8.98
C ARG A 78 17.57 -6.70 -8.41
N VAL A 79 16.71 -7.53 -7.80
CA VAL A 79 15.38 -7.11 -7.34
C VAL A 79 15.33 -7.11 -5.83
N SER A 80 15.03 -5.95 -5.26
CA SER A 80 14.93 -5.79 -3.80
C SER A 80 13.61 -5.16 -3.40
N THR A 81 13.06 -5.61 -2.27
CA THR A 81 11.90 -4.99 -1.63
C THR A 81 12.32 -4.31 -0.34
N LEU A 82 11.74 -3.14 -0.07
CA LEU A 82 11.94 -2.41 1.17
C LEU A 82 10.57 -2.01 1.71
N VAL A 83 10.37 -2.14 3.02
CA VAL A 83 9.18 -1.63 3.71
C VAL A 83 9.62 -0.79 4.90
N ARG A 84 9.05 0.40 5.05
CA ARG A 84 9.25 1.29 6.20
C ARG A 84 7.92 1.85 6.69
N GLY A 85 7.91 2.37 7.92
CA GLY A 85 6.80 3.21 8.38
C GLY A 85 6.66 4.43 7.46
N GLY A 86 5.42 4.78 7.14
CA GLY A 86 5.09 5.92 6.30
C GLY A 86 5.23 7.25 7.04
N PRO A 87 4.88 8.38 6.39
CA PRO A 87 5.01 9.72 6.96
C PRO A 87 4.10 9.95 8.19
N ASN A 88 3.03 9.16 8.32
CA ASN A 88 2.04 9.26 9.38
C ASN A 88 1.90 7.94 10.15
N ALA A 89 1.33 8.01 11.35
CA ALA A 89 0.99 6.81 12.12
C ALA A 89 0.01 5.92 11.34
N HIS A 90 0.17 4.59 11.46
CA HIS A 90 -0.66 3.59 10.77
C HIS A 90 -0.53 3.58 9.24
N VAL A 91 0.56 4.15 8.73
CA VAL A 91 0.93 4.10 7.31
C VAL A 91 2.22 3.31 7.15
N VAL A 92 2.31 2.53 6.09
CA VAL A 92 3.55 1.90 5.60
C VAL A 92 3.80 2.31 4.17
N THR A 93 5.08 2.45 3.83
CA THR A 93 5.52 2.66 2.46
C THR A 93 6.40 1.49 2.06
N SER A 94 6.07 0.87 0.93
CA SER A 94 6.84 -0.21 0.32
C SER A 94 7.43 0.23 -1.01
N TRP A 95 8.67 -0.18 -1.25
CA TRP A 95 9.37 0.02 -2.51
C TRP A 95 9.80 -1.32 -3.10
N LEU A 96 9.66 -1.46 -4.42
CA LEU A 96 10.27 -2.51 -5.21
C LEU A 96 11.29 -1.88 -6.15
N GLN A 97 12.56 -2.22 -5.98
CA GLN A 97 13.64 -1.77 -6.84
C GLN A 97 14.04 -2.89 -7.80
N ILE A 98 14.18 -2.55 -9.08
CA ILE A 98 14.73 -3.44 -10.11
C ILE A 98 15.98 -2.76 -10.67
N GLN A 99 17.13 -3.40 -10.47
CA GLN A 99 18.41 -2.95 -10.99
C GLN A 99 18.68 -3.55 -12.37
N SER A 100 19.36 -2.78 -13.23
CA SER A 100 19.76 -3.22 -14.56
C SER A 100 18.60 -3.86 -15.34
N LEU A 101 17.59 -3.05 -15.64
CA LEU A 101 16.32 -3.46 -16.23
C LEU A 101 16.52 -4.32 -17.49
N GLN A 102 15.87 -5.47 -17.53
CA GLN A 102 15.91 -6.45 -18.61
C GLN A 102 14.54 -6.57 -19.28
N ARG A 103 14.51 -7.08 -20.52
CA ARG A 103 13.26 -7.34 -21.26
C ARG A 103 12.32 -8.30 -20.53
N SER A 104 12.86 -9.25 -19.76
CA SER A 104 12.08 -10.17 -18.93
C SER A 104 11.38 -9.50 -17.75
N ASP A 105 11.82 -8.31 -17.36
CA ASP A 105 11.21 -7.55 -16.25
C ASP A 105 9.95 -6.79 -16.71
N GLU A 106 9.67 -6.76 -18.03
CA GLU A 106 8.45 -6.18 -18.59
C GLU A 106 7.22 -6.95 -18.10
N GLY A 107 6.21 -6.22 -17.63
CA GLY A 107 4.97 -6.82 -17.14
C GLY A 107 4.23 -5.96 -16.12
N THR A 108 3.27 -6.59 -15.46
CA THR A 108 2.41 -5.94 -14.46
C THR A 108 2.92 -6.25 -13.06
N TYR A 109 3.08 -5.21 -12.25
CA TYR A 109 3.48 -5.30 -10.85
C TYR A 109 2.31 -4.85 -9.98
N THR A 110 1.88 -5.71 -9.06
CA THR A 110 0.76 -5.47 -8.16
C THR A 110 1.27 -5.32 -6.74
N CYS A 111 0.99 -4.17 -6.14
CA CYS A 111 1.10 -3.98 -4.69
C CYS A 111 -0.14 -4.59 -4.04
N VAL A 112 0.08 -5.56 -3.16
CA VAL A 112 -0.95 -6.25 -2.41
C VAL A 112 -0.78 -5.92 -0.93
N ALA A 113 -1.80 -5.31 -0.32
CA ALA A 113 -1.75 -4.94 1.08
C ALA A 113 -2.85 -5.64 1.87
N SER A 114 -2.51 -6.17 3.05
CA SER A 114 -3.43 -6.94 3.88
C SER A 114 -3.27 -6.66 5.37
N ASN A 115 -4.38 -6.71 6.10
CA ASN A 115 -4.40 -6.78 7.55
C ASN A 115 -5.52 -7.74 7.99
N THR A 116 -5.77 -7.86 9.30
CA THR A 116 -6.77 -8.79 9.85
C THR A 116 -8.22 -8.48 9.44
N LEU A 117 -8.50 -7.30 8.90
CA LEU A 117 -9.84 -6.88 8.49
C LEU A 117 -10.08 -7.01 6.98
N GLY A 118 -9.02 -7.04 6.16
CA GLY A 118 -9.20 -7.11 4.73
C GLY A 118 -7.91 -7.02 3.92
N LYS A 119 -8.09 -6.97 2.61
CA LYS A 119 -7.03 -6.94 1.61
C LYS A 119 -7.43 -5.99 0.46
N VAL A 120 -6.45 -5.27 -0.06
CA VAL A 120 -6.60 -4.36 -1.21
C VAL A 120 -5.38 -4.53 -2.12
N GLU A 121 -5.57 -4.25 -3.41
CA GLU A 121 -4.48 -4.30 -4.39
C GLU A 121 -4.58 -3.18 -5.43
N LYS A 122 -3.42 -2.73 -5.89
CA LYS A 122 -3.27 -1.79 -7.02
C LYS A 122 -2.08 -2.20 -7.87
N SER A 123 -2.23 -2.04 -9.18
CA SER A 123 -1.24 -2.50 -10.15
C SER A 123 -0.69 -1.35 -10.98
N CYS A 124 0.55 -1.50 -11.44
CA CYS A 124 1.16 -0.70 -12.48
C CYS A 124 1.85 -1.59 -13.52
N THR A 125 2.28 -0.99 -14.62
CA THR A 125 3.03 -1.68 -15.68
C THR A 125 4.44 -1.12 -15.77
N VAL A 126 5.43 -2.00 -15.91
CA VAL A 126 6.80 -1.64 -16.31
C VAL A 126 6.95 -2.01 -17.78
N THR A 127 7.18 -1.00 -18.61
CA THR A 127 7.49 -1.15 -20.04
C THR A 127 9.00 -0.97 -20.24
N VAL A 128 9.61 -1.83 -21.05
CA VAL A 128 11.04 -1.77 -21.31
C VAL A 128 11.28 -1.30 -22.74
N GLU A 129 12.13 -0.30 -22.93
CA GLU A 129 12.56 0.18 -24.24
C GLU A 129 13.98 -0.31 -24.53
N ASN A 130 14.31 -0.56 -25.80
CA ASN A 130 15.71 -0.81 -26.16
C ASN A 130 16.48 0.50 -26.06
N GLY A 131 17.52 0.54 -25.22
CA GLY A 131 18.53 1.58 -25.33
C GLY A 131 19.23 1.47 -26.69
N ARG A 132 19.47 2.61 -27.36
CA ARG A 132 20.43 2.62 -28.47
C ARG A 132 21.79 2.37 -27.87
N GLU A 133 22.42 1.26 -28.24
CA GLU A 133 23.83 1.02 -27.96
C GLU A 133 24.62 1.98 -28.87
N PHE A 134 25.54 2.74 -28.28
CA PHE A 134 26.49 3.58 -29.00
C PHE A 134 27.75 2.77 -29.31
#